data_AF-A0A383ATJ2-F1
#
_entry.id   AF-A0A383ATJ2-F1
#
_cell.length_a   1.000
_cell.length_b   1.000
_cell.length_c   1.000
_cell.angle_alpha   90.00
_cell.angle_beta   90.00
_cell.angle_gamma   90.00
#
_symmetry.space_group_name_H-M   'P 1'
#
loop_
_entity.id
_entity.type
_entity.pdbx_description
1 polymer ?
#
loop_
_entity_poly.entity_id
_entity_poly.type
_entity_poly.pdbx_seq_one_letter_code
_entity_poly.pdbx_strand_id
1 'polypeptide(L)'
;MTKKYDELQDYYLPEIGITENILTIKLLNYLQTKNKIEFFQSYKISNFWKGKYFIKRLINKVFKYKLKENMSWNKNFWGHIQIQLIEAKILLKENIEHNKLISNYSQKRQVSILKYKSMIDNKVDLGSPLFISGQCINLIGGNVNVNEIYMLDGSRRLIASLLSNKLDICIWLITINE
;
A
#
# COMPACT_ATOMS: atom_id res chain seq x y z
N MET A 1 11.13 15.04 28.32
CA MET A 1 11.16 13.77 27.56
C MET A 1 10.80 14.07 26.12
N THR A 2 11.81 14.31 25.29
CA THR A 2 11.67 14.54 23.86
C THR A 2 11.26 13.22 23.22
N LYS A 3 10.07 13.15 22.60
CA LYS A 3 9.70 12.01 21.76
C LYS A 3 10.78 11.90 20.69
N LYS A 4 11.53 10.80 20.68
CA LYS A 4 12.33 10.40 19.52
C LYS A 4 11.36 10.34 18.35
N TYR A 5 11.54 11.22 17.38
CA TYR A 5 11.05 10.96 16.04
C TYR A 5 11.94 9.82 15.58
N ASP A 6 11.45 8.59 15.64
CA ASP A 6 12.11 7.50 14.92
C ASP A 6 12.08 7.94 13.45
N GLU A 7 13.26 8.25 12.91
CA GLU A 7 13.39 8.58 11.50
C GLU A 7 12.78 7.42 10.73
N LEU A 8 11.68 7.68 10.02
CA LEU A 8 11.08 6.68 9.15
C LEU A 8 12.17 6.32 8.13
N GLN A 9 12.56 5.05 8.13
CA GLN A 9 13.44 4.48 7.12
C GLN A 9 12.98 4.94 5.73
N ASP A 10 13.92 5.36 4.87
CA ASP A 10 13.63 5.90 3.54
C ASP A 10 13.06 4.79 2.64
N TYR A 11 11.75 4.57 2.75
CA TYR A 11 11.02 3.60 1.96
C TYR A 11 10.67 4.17 0.58
N TYR A 12 10.73 3.33 -0.46
CA TYR A 12 10.32 3.70 -1.82
C TYR A 12 9.48 2.64 -2.52
N LEU A 13 8.68 3.06 -3.51
CA LEU A 13 7.94 2.14 -4.36
C LEU A 13 8.84 1.63 -5.50
N PRO A 14 9.02 0.31 -5.66
CA PRO A 14 9.75 -0.22 -6.79
C PRO A 14 8.94 -0.03 -8.09
N GLU A 15 9.62 0.17 -9.22
CA GLU A 15 9.02 0.48 -10.54
C GLU A 15 8.39 -0.75 -11.21
N ILE A 16 7.52 -1.45 -10.49
CA ILE A 16 6.94 -2.74 -10.86
C ILE A 16 5.42 -2.72 -10.74
N GLY A 17 4.80 -2.32 -11.83
CA GLY A 17 3.34 -2.26 -11.99
C GLY A 17 2.89 -0.93 -12.56
N ILE A 18 1.65 -0.91 -13.04
CA ILE A 18 1.09 0.29 -13.70
C ILE A 18 1.04 1.49 -12.75
N THR A 19 0.70 1.27 -11.47
CA THR A 19 0.50 2.37 -10.52
C THR A 19 1.84 2.92 -10.04
N GLU A 20 2.78 2.02 -9.75
CA GLU A 20 4.11 2.32 -9.25
C GLU A 20 4.99 3.01 -10.31
N ASN A 21 4.65 2.85 -11.60
CA ASN A 21 5.27 3.60 -12.70
C ASN A 21 4.69 5.02 -12.87
N ILE A 22 3.58 5.32 -12.20
CA ILE A 22 2.90 6.62 -12.30
C ILE A 22 3.25 7.50 -11.09
N LEU A 23 3.34 6.92 -9.90
CA LEU A 23 3.51 7.65 -8.65
C LEU A 23 4.56 7.02 -7.75
N THR A 24 5.08 7.84 -6.84
CA THR A 24 5.77 7.39 -5.62
C THR A 24 4.99 7.84 -4.38
N ILE A 25 5.35 7.32 -3.21
CA ILE A 25 4.78 7.70 -1.92
C ILE A 25 5.92 8.11 -1.01
N LYS A 26 5.86 9.33 -0.48
CA LYS A 26 6.76 9.80 0.56
C LYS A 26 6.12 9.58 1.92
N LEU A 27 6.75 8.78 2.78
CA LEU A 27 6.32 8.62 4.17
C LEU A 27 6.71 9.87 4.98
N LEU A 28 5.82 10.33 5.86
CA LEU A 28 5.99 11.56 6.61
C LEU A 28 6.09 11.30 8.11
N ASN A 29 5.02 10.81 8.72
CA ASN A 29 4.93 10.64 10.18
C ASN A 29 4.32 9.29 10.53
N TYR A 30 4.95 8.60 11.48
CA TYR A 30 4.31 7.49 12.17
C TYR A 30 3.18 8.01 13.06
N LEU A 31 1.99 7.40 12.94
CA LEU A 31 0.84 7.75 13.78
C LEU A 31 0.61 6.75 14.91
N GLN A 32 0.56 5.45 14.57
CA GLN A 32 0.26 4.41 15.54
C GLN A 32 0.57 3.01 15.01
N THR A 33 0.76 2.06 15.92
CA THR A 33 0.80 0.62 15.64
C THR A 33 -0.56 0.03 16.00
N LYS A 34 -1.21 -0.64 15.05
CA LYS A 34 -2.53 -1.25 15.24
C LYS A 34 -2.39 -2.68 15.76
N ASN A 35 -3.28 -3.07 16.68
CA ASN A 35 -3.39 -4.46 17.10
C ASN A 35 -3.67 -5.36 15.87
N LYS A 36 -2.84 -6.38 15.66
CA LYS A 36 -2.94 -7.27 14.49
C LYS A 36 -4.28 -7.99 14.39
N ILE A 37 -4.82 -8.47 15.50
CA ILE A 37 -6.08 -9.23 15.52
C ILE A 37 -7.21 -8.30 15.08
N GLU A 38 -7.29 -7.12 15.67
CA GLU A 38 -8.27 -6.09 15.29
C GLU A 38 -8.12 -5.68 13.83
N PHE A 39 -6.89 -5.43 13.38
CA PHE A 39 -6.62 -5.02 12.00
C PHE A 39 -7.11 -6.07 11.00
N PHE A 40 -6.76 -7.34 11.22
CA PHE A 40 -7.20 -8.41 10.33
C PHE A 40 -8.72 -8.57 10.30
N GLN A 41 -9.41 -8.33 11.42
CA GLN A 41 -10.87 -8.41 11.49
C GLN A 41 -11.57 -7.21 10.84
N SER A 42 -10.96 -6.01 10.91
CA SER A 42 -11.58 -4.74 10.49
C SER A 42 -11.14 -4.24 9.11
N TYR A 43 -9.95 -4.59 8.61
CA TYR A 43 -9.47 -4.13 7.31
C TYR A 43 -10.30 -4.73 6.17
N LYS A 44 -11.08 -3.87 5.51
CA LYS A 44 -11.94 -4.24 4.38
C LYS A 44 -11.18 -4.12 3.06
N ILE A 45 -10.81 -5.26 2.47
CA ILE A 45 -10.26 -5.31 1.09
C ILE A 45 -11.41 -5.18 0.09
N SER A 46 -12.55 -5.80 0.40
CA SER A 46 -13.84 -5.62 -0.27
C SER A 46 -14.95 -6.19 0.61
N ASN A 47 -16.22 -6.04 0.21
CA ASN A 47 -17.39 -6.42 1.00
C ASN A 47 -17.40 -7.89 1.50
N PHE A 48 -16.65 -8.80 0.86
CA PHE A 48 -16.64 -10.22 1.20
C PHE A 48 -15.29 -10.76 1.68
N TRP A 49 -14.22 -9.95 1.63
CA TRP A 49 -12.83 -10.45 1.75
C TRP A 49 -12.14 -9.70 2.91
N LYS A 50 -12.01 -10.36 4.08
CA LYS A 50 -11.39 -9.82 5.32
C LYS A 50 -10.59 -10.89 6.08
N GLY A 51 -9.50 -10.53 6.74
CA GLY A 51 -8.71 -11.46 7.57
C GLY A 51 -7.37 -11.88 6.99
N LYS A 52 -6.59 -12.61 7.82
CA LYS A 52 -5.22 -13.06 7.53
C LYS A 52 -5.09 -13.79 6.19
N TYR A 53 -6.05 -14.67 5.89
CA TYR A 53 -6.06 -15.45 4.65
C TYR A 53 -6.03 -14.55 3.41
N PHE A 54 -6.79 -13.45 3.43
CA PHE A 54 -6.89 -12.55 2.29
C PHE A 54 -5.65 -11.69 2.13
N ILE A 55 -5.06 -11.21 3.24
CA ILE A 55 -3.80 -10.49 3.20
C ILE A 55 -2.68 -11.41 2.69
N LYS A 56 -2.62 -12.66 3.14
CA LYS A 56 -1.71 -13.67 2.55
C LYS A 56 -1.89 -13.80 1.04
N ARG A 57 -3.14 -13.82 0.55
CA ARG A 57 -3.42 -13.86 -0.89
C ARG A 57 -2.95 -12.59 -1.60
N LEU A 58 -3.08 -11.41 -1.01
CA LEU A 58 -2.56 -10.16 -1.58
C LEU A 58 -1.03 -10.18 -1.63
N ILE A 59 -0.37 -10.63 -0.57
CA ILE A 59 1.09 -10.81 -0.54
C ILE A 59 1.52 -11.79 -1.65
N ASN A 60 0.83 -12.92 -1.79
CA ASN A 60 1.11 -13.88 -2.86
C ASN A 60 0.94 -13.28 -4.28
N LYS A 61 0.08 -12.28 -4.45
CA LYS A 61 -0.04 -11.55 -5.73
C LYS A 61 1.20 -10.71 -6.03
N VAL A 62 1.88 -10.17 -5.01
CA VAL A 62 3.16 -9.48 -5.19
C VAL A 62 4.18 -10.46 -5.77
N PHE A 63 4.35 -11.62 -5.14
CA PHE A 63 5.23 -12.69 -5.63
C PHE A 63 4.89 -13.10 -7.07
N LYS A 64 3.63 -13.48 -7.31
CA LYS A 64 3.19 -13.99 -8.62
C LYS A 64 3.29 -12.97 -9.75
N TYR A 65 2.87 -11.72 -9.51
CA TYR A 65 2.67 -10.75 -10.59
C TYR A 65 3.77 -9.72 -10.71
N LYS A 66 4.44 -9.37 -9.60
CA LYS A 66 5.50 -8.36 -9.58
C LYS A 66 6.89 -9.01 -9.57
N LEU A 67 7.16 -9.86 -8.57
CA LEU A 67 8.50 -10.47 -8.42
C LEU A 67 8.75 -11.61 -9.40
N LYS A 68 7.69 -12.27 -9.88
CA LYS A 68 7.76 -13.48 -10.73
C LYS A 68 8.46 -14.66 -10.05
N GLU A 69 8.28 -14.77 -8.74
CA GLU A 69 8.89 -15.79 -7.89
C GLU A 69 7.84 -16.54 -7.07
N ASN A 70 8.24 -17.68 -6.51
CA ASN A 70 7.40 -18.46 -5.59
C ASN A 70 7.52 -17.93 -4.16
N MET A 71 6.38 -17.82 -3.48
CA MET A 71 6.35 -17.43 -2.07
C MET A 71 6.60 -18.65 -1.17
N SER A 72 7.67 -18.60 -0.38
CA SER A 72 7.96 -19.58 0.67
C SER A 72 7.29 -19.16 1.97
N TRP A 73 6.01 -19.53 2.12
CA TRP A 73 5.22 -19.07 3.25
C TRP A 73 5.72 -19.60 4.60
N ASN A 74 6.23 -18.69 5.45
CA ASN A 74 6.53 -18.98 6.84
C ASN A 74 5.25 -18.92 7.71
N LYS A 75 4.90 -20.01 8.41
CA LYS A 75 3.73 -20.06 9.31
C LYS A 75 3.83 -19.05 10.47
N ASN A 76 5.05 -18.75 10.90
CA ASN A 76 5.34 -17.81 11.99
C ASN A 76 5.38 -16.35 11.53
N PHE A 77 5.25 -16.08 10.22
CA PHE A 77 5.28 -14.72 9.65
C PHE A 77 4.42 -13.73 10.44
N TRP A 78 3.20 -14.11 10.80
CA TRP A 78 2.28 -13.25 11.55
C TRP A 78 2.78 -12.87 12.96
N GLY A 79 3.64 -13.68 13.56
CA GLY A 79 4.30 -13.38 14.84
C GLY A 79 5.33 -12.27 14.71
N HIS A 80 6.04 -12.21 13.59
CA HIS A 80 7.19 -11.33 13.35
C HIS A 80 6.85 -9.96 12.79
N ILE A 81 5.59 -9.68 12.46
CA ILE A 81 5.20 -8.39 11.88
C ILE A 81 4.48 -7.47 12.87
N GLN A 82 4.51 -6.18 12.57
CA GLN A 82 3.64 -5.13 13.11
C GLN A 82 2.92 -4.41 11.96
N ILE A 83 1.87 -3.65 12.29
CA ILE A 83 1.05 -2.92 11.32
C ILE A 83 0.98 -1.47 11.76
N GLN A 84 1.57 -0.58 10.98
CA GLN A 84 1.73 0.83 11.31
C GLN A 84 0.79 1.68 10.45
N LEU A 85 0.14 2.68 11.05
CA LEU A 85 -0.51 3.76 10.33
C LEU A 85 0.49 4.89 10.16
N ILE A 86 0.68 5.33 8.92
CA ILE A 86 1.70 6.32 8.56
C ILE A 86 1.04 7.40 7.71
N GLU A 87 1.26 8.67 8.06
CA GLU A 87 0.97 9.80 7.17
C GLU A 87 1.94 9.78 6.00
N ALA A 88 1.42 9.98 4.81
CA ALA A 88 2.20 9.93 3.60
C ALA A 88 1.69 10.94 2.57
N LYS A 89 2.54 11.28 1.61
CA LYS A 89 2.23 12.14 0.47
C LYS A 89 2.40 11.39 -0.82
N ILE A 90 1.37 11.43 -1.68
CA ILE A 90 1.46 10.91 -3.04
C ILE A 90 2.22 11.93 -3.89
N LEU A 91 3.25 11.47 -4.58
CA LEU A 91 4.02 12.29 -5.52
C LEU A 91 3.87 11.69 -6.91
N LEU A 92 3.51 12.53 -7.88
CA LEU A 92 3.48 12.11 -9.28
C LEU A 92 4.92 12.04 -9.81
N LYS A 93 5.25 10.97 -10.55
CA LYS A 93 6.55 10.88 -11.21
C LYS A 93 6.63 11.87 -12.37
N GLU A 94 7.83 12.34 -12.67
CA GLU A 94 8.08 13.29 -13.76
C GLU A 94 7.57 12.75 -15.11
N ASN A 95 7.16 13.66 -16.00
CA ASN A 95 6.68 13.35 -17.35
C ASN A 95 5.34 12.59 -17.45
N ILE A 96 4.61 12.43 -16.34
CA ILE A 96 3.24 11.90 -16.39
C ILE A 96 2.23 13.06 -16.46
N GLU A 97 1.49 13.15 -17.57
CA GLU A 97 0.41 14.11 -17.70
C GLU A 97 -0.81 13.70 -16.85
N HIS A 98 -1.34 14.63 -16.05
CA HIS A 98 -2.44 14.37 -15.11
C HIS A 98 -3.72 13.87 -15.79
N ASN A 99 -4.04 14.40 -16.97
CA ASN A 99 -5.18 13.97 -17.80
C ASN A 99 -5.03 12.55 -18.39
N LYS A 100 -3.82 11.97 -18.39
CA LYS A 100 -3.53 10.62 -18.91
C LYS A 100 -3.32 9.58 -17.80
N LEU A 101 -3.47 9.93 -16.53
CA LEU A 101 -3.22 9.02 -15.40
C LEU A 101 -3.98 7.70 -15.46
N ILE A 102 -5.18 7.70 -16.07
CA ILE A 102 -6.03 6.51 -16.11
C ILE A 102 -5.96 5.74 -17.44
N SER A 103 -5.31 6.28 -18.48
CA SER A 103 -5.32 5.69 -19.83
C SER A 103 -4.71 4.30 -19.86
N ASN A 104 -3.71 4.04 -19.01
CA ASN A 104 -3.00 2.77 -18.92
C ASN A 104 -3.78 1.67 -18.17
N TYR A 105 -4.96 1.98 -17.61
CA TYR A 105 -5.82 1.00 -16.96
C TYR A 105 -6.96 0.55 -17.88
N SER A 106 -7.47 -0.67 -17.64
CA SER A 106 -8.66 -1.16 -18.36
C SER A 106 -9.90 -0.30 -18.10
N GLN A 107 -10.83 -0.23 -19.06
CA GLN A 107 -12.06 0.57 -18.96
C GLN A 107 -12.83 0.32 -17.65
N LYS A 108 -13.03 -0.95 -17.25
CA LYS A 108 -13.68 -1.30 -15.97
C LYS A 108 -12.97 -0.68 -14.77
N ARG A 109 -11.64 -0.61 -14.83
CA ARG A 109 -10.83 -0.03 -13.76
C ARG A 109 -10.86 1.50 -13.78
N GLN A 110 -10.84 2.12 -14.96
CA GLN A 110 -11.06 3.56 -15.13
C GLN A 110 -12.38 4.00 -14.51
N VAL A 111 -13.49 3.31 -14.80
CA VAL A 111 -14.81 3.57 -14.19
C VAL A 111 -14.75 3.50 -12.67
N SER A 112 -14.06 2.49 -12.12
CA SER A 112 -13.92 2.39 -10.67
C SER A 112 -13.07 3.50 -10.06
N ILE A 113 -12.04 3.98 -10.76
CA ILE A 113 -11.20 5.10 -10.30
C ILE A 113 -12.02 6.38 -10.29
N LEU A 114 -12.78 6.66 -11.35
CA LEU A 114 -13.65 7.84 -11.43
C LEU A 114 -14.75 7.82 -10.38
N LYS A 115 -15.31 6.64 -10.06
CA LYS A 115 -16.23 6.48 -8.93
C LYS A 115 -15.56 6.86 -7.60
N TYR A 116 -14.34 6.37 -7.34
CA TYR A 116 -13.62 6.72 -6.11
C TYR A 116 -13.25 8.21 -6.07
N LYS A 117 -12.88 8.81 -7.20
CA LYS A 117 -12.63 10.25 -7.31
C LYS A 117 -13.87 11.04 -6.88
N SER A 118 -15.03 10.72 -7.44
CA SER A 118 -16.31 11.33 -7.07
C SER A 118 -16.61 11.18 -5.57
N MET A 119 -16.35 10.00 -4.98
CA MET A 119 -16.53 9.78 -3.54
C MET A 119 -15.57 10.65 -2.70
N ILE A 120 -14.29 10.75 -3.09
CA ILE A 120 -13.29 11.59 -2.43
C ILE A 120 -13.67 13.07 -2.51
N ASP A 121 -14.11 13.54 -3.68
CA ASP A 121 -14.55 14.92 -3.89
C ASP A 121 -15.76 15.26 -2.98
N ASN A 122 -16.60 14.27 -2.71
CA ASN A 122 -17.72 14.35 -1.76
C ASN A 122 -17.33 14.04 -0.30
N LYS A 123 -16.04 14.09 0.03
CA LYS A 123 -15.50 13.90 1.40
C LYS A 123 -15.81 12.52 2.01
N VAL A 124 -16.05 11.50 1.19
CA VAL A 124 -16.24 10.13 1.67
C VAL A 124 -14.87 9.52 1.99
N ASP A 125 -14.72 9.00 3.22
CA ASP A 125 -13.53 8.23 3.60
C ASP A 125 -13.55 6.84 2.94
N LEU A 126 -12.57 6.60 2.07
CA LEU A 126 -12.36 5.31 1.40
C LEU A 126 -11.38 4.39 2.15
N GLY A 127 -10.89 4.83 3.31
CA GLY A 127 -9.87 4.18 4.11
C GLY A 127 -8.48 4.18 3.47
N SER A 128 -7.49 3.80 4.26
CA SER A 128 -6.09 3.77 3.84
C SER A 128 -5.74 2.58 2.93
N PRO A 129 -4.90 2.77 1.90
CA PRO A 129 -4.25 1.68 1.17
C PRO A 129 -3.31 0.87 2.07
N LEU A 130 -3.02 -0.37 1.66
CA LEU A 130 -2.20 -1.32 2.42
C LEU A 130 -0.93 -1.67 1.67
N PHE A 131 0.20 -1.59 2.37
CA PHE A 131 1.55 -1.88 1.90
C PHE A 131 2.24 -2.92 2.80
N ILE A 132 3.28 -3.53 2.25
CA ILE A 132 4.20 -4.42 2.97
C ILE A 132 5.65 -4.04 2.64
N SER A 133 6.52 -4.02 3.64
CA SER A 133 7.95 -3.75 3.47
C SER A 133 8.70 -4.88 2.75
N GLY A 134 9.79 -4.55 2.10
CA GLY A 134 10.71 -5.48 1.45
C GLY A 134 11.34 -6.45 2.45
N GLN A 135 11.62 -5.99 3.67
CA GLN A 135 12.02 -6.85 4.78
C GLN A 135 11.00 -7.98 5.03
N CYS A 136 9.70 -7.66 5.11
CA CYS A 136 8.66 -8.67 5.26
C CYS A 136 8.55 -9.61 4.05
N ILE A 137 8.77 -9.12 2.83
CA ILE A 137 8.81 -9.94 1.62
C ILE A 137 9.98 -10.93 1.68
N ASN A 138 11.16 -10.50 2.11
CA ASN A 138 12.34 -11.36 2.26
C ASN A 138 12.12 -12.48 3.28
N LEU A 139 11.38 -12.22 4.38
CA LEU A 139 11.03 -13.25 5.38
C LEU A 139 10.21 -14.43 4.83
N ILE A 140 9.55 -14.27 3.68
CA ILE A 140 8.69 -15.27 3.05
C ILE A 140 9.21 -15.68 1.67
N GLY A 141 10.53 -15.57 1.47
CA GLY A 141 11.25 -16.13 0.34
C GLY A 141 11.44 -15.20 -0.85
N GLY A 142 11.18 -13.89 -0.71
CA GLY A 142 11.55 -12.92 -1.73
C GLY A 142 13.02 -12.52 -1.65
N ASN A 143 13.52 -11.91 -2.72
CA ASN A 143 14.84 -11.29 -2.75
C ASN A 143 14.73 -9.86 -3.27
N VAL A 144 14.34 -8.95 -2.39
CA VAL A 144 14.04 -7.55 -2.72
C VAL A 144 14.79 -6.59 -1.82
N ASN A 145 14.89 -5.31 -2.21
CA ASN A 145 15.52 -4.32 -1.36
C ASN A 145 14.68 -4.10 -0.10
N VAL A 146 15.32 -4.08 1.07
CA VAL A 146 14.66 -3.93 2.37
C VAL A 146 13.89 -2.62 2.52
N ASN A 147 14.34 -1.57 1.82
CA ASN A 147 13.73 -0.24 1.77
C ASN A 147 12.60 -0.14 0.72
N GLU A 148 12.30 -1.20 -0.03
CA GLU A 148 11.14 -1.17 -0.91
C GLU A 148 9.84 -1.39 -0.12
N ILE A 149 8.76 -0.77 -0.56
CA ILE A 149 7.41 -1.09 -0.10
C ILE A 149 6.55 -1.55 -1.27
N TYR A 150 5.71 -2.55 -1.02
CA TYR A 150 4.89 -3.19 -2.03
C TYR A 150 3.43 -2.95 -1.72
N MET A 151 2.72 -2.32 -2.66
CA MET A 151 1.28 -2.16 -2.54
C MET A 151 0.57 -3.52 -2.61
N LEU A 152 -0.16 -3.84 -1.55
CA LEU A 152 -1.05 -4.99 -1.46
C LEU A 152 -2.46 -4.64 -1.93
N ASP A 153 -2.95 -3.45 -1.57
CA ASP A 153 -4.27 -2.97 -1.91
C ASP A 153 -4.35 -1.43 -1.95
N GLY A 154 -5.33 -0.90 -2.68
CA GLY A 154 -5.67 0.52 -2.67
C GLY A 154 -5.17 1.35 -3.85
N SER A 155 -4.58 0.73 -4.87
CA SER A 155 -4.12 1.42 -6.10
C SER A 155 -5.19 2.31 -6.76
N ARG A 156 -6.46 1.89 -6.78
CA ARG A 156 -7.55 2.71 -7.31
C ARG A 156 -7.81 3.97 -6.47
N ARG A 157 -7.64 3.86 -5.14
CA ARG A 157 -7.79 4.99 -4.20
C ARG A 157 -6.66 6.00 -4.41
N LEU A 158 -5.42 5.52 -4.57
CA LEU A 158 -4.26 6.39 -4.84
C LEU A 158 -4.42 7.20 -6.13
N ILE A 159 -4.79 6.56 -7.24
CA ILE A 159 -5.01 7.28 -8.50
C ILE A 159 -6.18 8.25 -8.38
N ALA A 160 -7.27 7.86 -7.71
CA ALA A 160 -8.39 8.76 -7.47
C ALA A 160 -8.00 9.98 -6.63
N SER A 161 -7.20 9.79 -5.58
CA SER A 161 -6.62 10.86 -4.76
C SER A 161 -5.77 11.83 -5.59
N LEU A 162 -4.90 11.32 -6.48
CA LEU A 162 -4.15 12.15 -7.43
C LEU A 162 -5.08 12.98 -8.32
N LEU A 163 -6.12 12.36 -8.89
CA LEU A 163 -7.09 13.04 -9.75
C LEU A 163 -7.92 14.11 -9.01
N SER A 164 -8.15 13.92 -7.71
CA SER A 164 -8.84 14.88 -6.83
C SER A 164 -7.90 15.92 -6.21
N ASN A 165 -6.61 15.89 -6.56
CA ASN A 165 -5.57 16.72 -5.94
C ASN A 165 -5.53 16.61 -4.40
N LYS A 166 -5.87 15.42 -3.87
CA LYS A 166 -5.81 15.05 -2.45
C LYS A 166 -4.56 14.21 -2.21
N LEU A 167 -3.42 14.89 -2.13
CA LEU A 167 -2.10 14.24 -2.13
C LEU A 167 -1.69 13.70 -0.76
N ASP A 168 -2.19 14.31 0.32
CA ASP A 168 -1.93 13.86 1.69
C ASP A 168 -2.90 12.72 2.04
N ILE A 169 -2.33 11.60 2.48
CA ILE A 169 -3.05 10.36 2.79
C ILE A 169 -2.49 9.71 4.05
N CYS A 170 -3.23 8.75 4.60
CA CYS A 170 -2.67 7.76 5.51
C CYS A 170 -2.52 6.42 4.80
N ILE A 171 -1.47 5.66 5.08
CA ILE A 171 -1.28 4.29 4.62
C ILE A 171 -1.15 3.33 5.79
N TRP A 172 -1.59 2.10 5.59
CA TRP A 172 -1.20 0.99 6.45
C TRP A 172 0.07 0.34 5.89
N LEU A 173 1.10 0.19 6.72
CA LEU A 173 2.34 -0.48 6.36
C LEU A 173 2.58 -1.69 7.27
N ILE A 174 2.83 -2.85 6.65
CA ILE A 174 3.27 -4.07 7.33
C ILE A 174 4.80 -4.08 7.38
N THR A 175 5.37 -4.02 8.59
CA THR A 175 6.82 -4.06 8.86
C THR A 175 7.18 -5.20 9.81
N ILE A 176 8.47 -5.51 9.98
CA ILE A 176 8.95 -6.47 10.98
C ILE A 176 8.88 -5.81 12.38
N ASN A 177 8.68 -6.61 13.43
CA ASN A 177 8.88 -6.17 14.81
C ASN A 177 10.37 -5.89 15.03
N GLU A 178 10.72 -4.67 15.43
CA GLU A 178 12.04 -4.39 15.99
C GLU A 178 12.21 -5.05 17.37
#